data_AF-A0A0B1TSL4-F1
#
_entry.id   AF-A0A0B1TSL4-F1
#
_cell.length_a   1.000
_cell.length_b   1.000
_cell.length_c   1.000
_cell.angle_alpha   90.00
_cell.angle_beta   90.00
_cell.angle_gamma   90.00
#
_symmetry.space_group_name_H-M   'P 1'
#
loop_
_entity.id
_entity.type
_entity.pdbx_description
1 polymer ?
#
loop_
_entity_poly.entity_id
_entity_poly.type
_entity_poly.pdbx_seq_one_letter_code
_entity_poly.pdbx_strand_id
1 'polypeptide(L)'
;MNITRRCLLAVSPCRMYVDKVPYPGDLPIVPTKPDVSNVEEVPSDRVPEFPQKLISHLESLSLLRFDSEQSVAHLRSAVRKAMALEQVDTTGVEPMYTVFEDQQCPLREDIPEEPLDIKQAKIFFQVLANAKKTQDNYFVTPPGNVPLEEAAPLDLKLINQWDRLGKEVAPTPKMRKRDPEGGGDS
;
A
#
# COMPACT_ATOMS: atom_id res chain seq x y z
N MET A 1 10.02 62.74 -19.31
CA MET A 1 10.16 61.99 -18.04
C MET A 1 8.78 61.49 -17.61
N ASN A 2 8.71 60.17 -17.45
CA ASN A 2 7.64 59.25 -17.08
C ASN A 2 6.23 59.78 -16.72
N ILE A 3 5.29 59.35 -17.57
CA ILE A 3 3.84 59.32 -17.35
C ILE A 3 3.54 58.15 -16.40
N THR A 4 3.10 58.45 -15.18
CA THR A 4 2.74 57.45 -14.17
C THR A 4 1.35 56.88 -14.50
N ARG A 5 1.29 55.72 -15.15
CA ARG A 5 0.03 54.96 -15.27
C ARG A 5 -0.28 54.30 -13.93
N ARG A 6 -1.21 54.88 -13.17
CA ARG A 6 -1.88 54.21 -12.04
C ARG A 6 -2.72 53.05 -12.60
N CYS A 7 -2.21 51.83 -12.48
CA CYS A 7 -3.03 50.62 -12.62
C CYS A 7 -3.93 50.50 -11.39
N LEU A 8 -5.18 50.95 -11.49
CA LEU A 8 -6.24 50.54 -10.59
C LEU A 8 -6.90 49.29 -11.18
N LEU A 9 -6.23 48.15 -11.07
CA LEU A 9 -6.91 46.86 -11.20
C LEU A 9 -7.51 46.52 -9.85
N ALA A 10 -8.73 46.99 -9.61
CA ALA A 10 -9.58 46.41 -8.58
C ALA A 10 -9.92 45.00 -9.04
N VAL A 11 -9.12 44.03 -8.62
CA VAL A 11 -9.47 42.61 -8.72
C VAL A 11 -10.53 42.38 -7.66
N SER A 12 -11.79 42.59 -8.02
CA SER A 12 -12.91 42.04 -7.28
C SER A 12 -12.66 40.54 -7.16
N PRO A 13 -12.57 39.95 -5.96
CA PRO A 13 -12.65 38.51 -5.86
C PRO A 13 -14.09 38.16 -6.24
N CYS A 14 -14.31 37.80 -7.50
CA CYS A 14 -15.47 37.02 -7.89
C CYS A 14 -15.36 35.70 -7.12
N ARG A 15 -15.89 35.70 -5.90
CA ARG A 15 -16.20 34.48 -5.18
C ARG A 15 -17.35 33.84 -5.92
N MET A 16 -17.00 33.10 -6.97
CA MET A 16 -17.92 32.22 -7.68
C MET A 16 -18.29 31.09 -6.70
N TYR A 17 -19.17 31.37 -5.74
CA TYR A 17 -19.96 30.31 -5.12
C TYR A 17 -20.94 29.86 -6.19
N VAL A 18 -20.50 28.89 -6.98
CA VAL A 18 -21.41 28.16 -7.85
C VAL A 18 -22.03 27.10 -6.94
N ASP A 19 -23.23 27.38 -6.45
CA ASP A 19 -24.09 26.37 -5.81
C ASP A 19 -24.47 25.35 -6.90
N LYS A 20 -23.55 24.42 -7.20
CA LYS A 20 -23.78 23.36 -8.19
C LYS A 20 -24.60 22.24 -7.57
N VAL A 21 -25.86 22.53 -7.25
CA VAL A 21 -26.87 21.50 -7.07
C VAL A 21 -27.51 21.21 -8.43
N PRO A 22 -27.61 19.94 -8.86
CA PRO A 22 -28.18 19.58 -10.16
C PRO A 22 -29.63 20.08 -10.33
N TYR A 23 -30.38 20.16 -9.23
CA TYR A 23 -31.75 20.65 -9.20
C TYR A 23 -31.98 21.67 -8.07
N PRO A 24 -32.83 22.68 -8.30
CA PRO A 24 -33.17 23.68 -7.28
C PRO A 24 -33.96 23.02 -6.13
N GLY A 25 -33.40 23.05 -4.93
CA GLY A 25 -33.98 22.46 -3.72
C GLY A 25 -33.19 21.27 -3.15
N ASP A 26 -32.23 20.73 -3.90
CA ASP A 26 -31.37 19.64 -3.43
C ASP A 26 -30.29 20.16 -2.45
N LEU A 27 -29.89 19.30 -1.53
CA LEU A 27 -28.70 19.55 -0.71
C LEU A 27 -27.44 19.38 -1.57
N PRO A 28 -26.43 20.25 -1.42
CA PRO A 28 -25.18 20.11 -2.16
C PRO A 28 -24.47 18.81 -1.76
N ILE A 29 -24.11 18.01 -2.77
CA ILE A 29 -23.39 16.72 -2.60
C ILE A 29 -22.04 16.95 -1.90
N VAL A 30 -21.46 18.12 -2.09
CA VAL A 30 -20.20 18.54 -1.45
C VAL A 30 -20.49 19.64 -0.42
N PRO A 31 -20.05 19.50 0.84
CA PRO A 31 -20.21 20.54 1.85
C PRO A 31 -19.66 21.89 1.38
N THR A 32 -20.49 22.94 1.43
CA THR A 32 -20.15 24.30 0.98
C THR A 32 -19.21 25.04 1.94
N LYS A 33 -19.08 24.53 3.17
CA LYS A 33 -18.17 25.02 4.21
C LYS A 33 -17.25 23.88 4.63
N PRO A 34 -15.98 24.17 4.94
CA PRO A 34 -15.08 23.15 5.47
C PRO A 34 -15.65 22.63 6.78
N ASP A 35 -15.79 21.31 6.88
CA ASP A 35 -16.11 20.64 8.13
C ASP A 35 -14.80 20.28 8.83
N VAL A 36 -14.75 20.45 10.15
CA VAL A 36 -13.56 20.12 10.93
C VAL A 36 -13.74 18.68 11.39
N SER A 37 -12.87 17.78 10.92
CA SER A 37 -12.90 16.40 11.37
C SER A 37 -12.65 16.33 12.88
N ASN A 38 -13.49 15.60 13.61
CA ASN A 38 -13.32 15.37 15.06
C ASN A 38 -12.16 14.42 15.40
N VAL A 39 -11.51 13.85 14.37
CA VAL A 39 -10.40 12.92 14.54
C VAL A 39 -9.10 13.72 14.65
N GLU A 40 -8.45 13.61 15.80
CA GLU A 40 -7.15 14.25 16.04
C GLU A 40 -6.01 13.42 15.45
N GLU A 41 -4.96 14.07 14.96
CA GLU A 41 -3.75 13.35 14.55
C GLU A 41 -3.07 12.72 15.77
N VAL A 42 -2.76 11.43 15.66
CA VAL A 42 -2.08 10.69 16.74
C VAL A 42 -0.65 11.22 16.90
N PRO A 43 -0.24 11.66 18.10
CA PRO A 43 1.14 12.09 18.36
C PRO A 43 2.16 10.99 18.05
N SER A 44 3.33 11.36 17.52
CA SER A 44 4.41 10.40 17.20
C SER A 44 4.81 9.53 18.39
N ASP A 45 4.72 10.08 19.61
CA ASP A 45 5.10 9.42 20.86
C ASP A 45 4.22 8.21 21.21
N ARG A 46 2.98 8.16 20.69
CA ARG A 46 2.06 7.03 20.89
C ARG A 46 2.32 5.89 19.91
N VAL A 47 3.05 6.15 18.83
CA VAL A 47 3.34 5.14 17.81
C VAL A 47 4.38 4.17 18.37
N PRO A 48 4.14 2.85 18.31
CA PRO A 48 5.09 1.87 18.83
C PRO A 48 6.44 1.96 18.11
N GLU A 49 7.51 1.61 18.85
CA GLU A 49 8.83 1.47 18.25
C GLU A 49 8.92 0.19 17.41
N PHE A 50 9.73 0.25 16.34
CA PHE A 50 9.96 -0.87 15.43
C PHE A 50 11.37 -1.42 15.69
N PRO A 51 11.55 -2.33 16.67
CA PRO A 51 12.85 -2.93 16.91
C PRO A 51 13.25 -3.81 15.71
N GLN A 52 14.55 -3.97 15.50
CA GLN A 52 15.08 -4.77 14.38
C GLN A 52 14.48 -6.18 14.32
N LYS A 53 14.27 -6.82 15.47
CA LYS A 53 13.63 -8.15 15.56
C LYS A 53 12.21 -8.17 14.98
N LEU A 54 11.42 -7.13 15.24
CA LEU A 54 10.06 -6.99 14.71
C LEU A 54 10.10 -6.76 13.20
N ILE A 55 11.01 -5.91 12.72
CA ILE A 55 11.19 -5.64 11.29
C ILE A 55 11.56 -6.93 10.56
N SER A 56 12.54 -7.69 11.05
CA SER A 56 12.93 -8.98 10.47
C SER A 56 11.81 -10.02 10.50
N HIS A 57 10.97 -9.99 11.53
CA HIS A 57 9.79 -10.86 11.59
C HIS A 57 8.74 -10.47 10.53
N LEU A 58 8.48 -9.17 10.35
CA LEU A 58 7.59 -8.67 9.31
C LEU A 58 8.10 -9.03 7.90
N GLU A 59 9.40 -8.87 7.65
CA GLU A 59 10.03 -9.28 6.38
C GLU A 59 9.76 -10.75 6.07
N SER A 60 9.88 -11.62 7.08
CA SER A 60 9.65 -13.06 6.93
C SER A 60 8.18 -13.39 6.67
N LEU A 61 7.24 -12.72 7.34
CA LEU A 61 5.81 -12.97 7.17
C LEU A 61 5.30 -12.47 5.82
N SER A 62 5.77 -11.29 5.37
CA SER A 62 5.33 -10.71 4.11
C SER A 62 6.15 -11.17 2.90
N LEU A 63 7.25 -11.92 3.12
CA LEU A 63 8.24 -12.26 2.08
C LEU A 63 8.79 -11.01 1.36
N LEU A 64 8.94 -9.90 2.10
CA LEU A 64 9.46 -8.62 1.62
C LEU A 64 10.78 -8.28 2.31
N ARG A 65 11.54 -7.35 1.74
CA ARG A 65 12.76 -6.81 2.36
C ARG A 65 12.66 -5.30 2.46
N PHE A 66 12.92 -4.75 3.64
CA PHE A 66 13.05 -3.31 3.86
C PHE A 66 14.42 -2.87 3.37
N ASP A 67 14.42 -2.16 2.25
CA ASP A 67 15.62 -1.71 1.58
C ASP A 67 16.23 -0.47 2.25
N SER A 68 15.44 0.34 2.93
CA SER A 68 15.85 1.66 3.43
C SER A 68 15.19 1.99 4.77
N GLU A 69 15.83 2.84 5.57
CA GLU A 69 15.24 3.42 6.79
C GLU A 69 13.93 4.15 6.47
N GLN A 70 13.86 4.76 5.29
CA GLN A 70 12.66 5.42 4.81
C GLN A 70 11.47 4.45 4.67
N SER A 71 11.69 3.23 4.19
CA SER A 71 10.61 2.23 4.07
C SER A 71 9.98 1.91 5.43
N VAL A 72 10.80 1.86 6.49
CA VAL A 72 10.32 1.67 7.87
C VAL A 72 9.65 2.93 8.41
N ALA A 73 10.17 4.12 8.10
CA ALA A 73 9.51 5.38 8.45
C ALA A 73 8.12 5.50 7.80
N HIS A 74 7.96 5.03 6.56
CA HIS A 74 6.67 4.99 5.88
C HIS A 74 5.71 4.01 6.55
N LEU A 75 6.19 2.82 6.92
CA LEU A 75 5.41 1.86 7.73
C LEU A 75 4.94 2.49 9.05
N ARG A 76 5.84 3.16 9.77
CA ARG A 76 5.52 3.89 11.01
C ARG A 76 4.45 4.95 10.79
N SER A 77 4.53 5.72 9.69
CA SER A 77 3.52 6.72 9.32
C SER A 77 2.16 6.09 8.98
N ALA A 78 2.15 4.94 8.28
CA ALA A 78 0.93 4.20 7.99
C ALA A 78 0.25 3.66 9.27
N VAL A 79 1.05 3.10 10.20
CA VAL A 79 0.56 2.66 11.51
C VAL A 79 0.00 3.84 12.30
N ARG A 80 0.69 4.99 12.33
CA ARG A 80 0.18 6.20 12.98
C ARG A 80 -1.18 6.64 12.43
N LYS A 81 -1.38 6.57 11.11
CA LYS A 81 -2.67 6.87 10.47
C LYS A 81 -3.75 5.86 10.85
N ALA A 82 -3.40 4.57 10.92
CA ALA A 82 -4.33 3.52 11.33
C ALA A 82 -4.76 3.67 12.81
N MET A 83 -3.86 4.11 13.69
CA MET A 83 -4.18 4.36 15.10
C MET A 83 -5.23 5.47 15.29
N ALA A 84 -5.40 6.38 14.32
CA ALA A 84 -6.47 7.38 14.39
C ALA A 84 -7.87 6.75 14.39
N LEU A 85 -8.01 5.52 13.87
CA LEU A 85 -9.27 4.76 13.88
C LEU A 85 -9.68 4.32 15.29
N GLU A 86 -8.76 4.25 16.25
CA GLU A 86 -9.06 3.89 17.65
C GLU A 86 -9.91 4.95 18.37
N GLN A 87 -9.99 6.17 17.82
CA GLN A 87 -10.84 7.25 18.35
C GLN A 87 -12.33 7.03 18.02
N VAL A 88 -12.63 6.14 17.09
CA VAL A 88 -14.00 5.84 16.68
C VAL A 88 -14.61 4.85 17.67
N ASP A 89 -15.74 5.23 18.28
CA ASP A 89 -16.48 4.34 19.17
C ASP A 89 -17.13 3.21 18.36
N THR A 90 -16.73 1.97 18.65
CA THR A 90 -17.26 0.74 18.05
C THR A 90 -18.05 -0.10 19.07
N THR A 91 -18.43 0.49 20.21
CA THR A 91 -19.18 -0.21 21.26
C THR A 91 -20.52 -0.72 20.73
N GLY A 92 -20.71 -2.04 20.77
CA GLY A 92 -21.95 -2.68 20.30
C GLY A 92 -22.08 -2.79 18.78
N VAL A 93 -21.01 -2.52 18.02
CA VAL A 93 -20.96 -2.70 16.56
C VAL A 93 -20.35 -4.06 16.23
N GLU A 94 -21.05 -4.87 15.45
CA GLU A 94 -20.51 -6.13 14.93
C GLU A 94 -19.58 -5.85 13.73
N PRO A 95 -18.41 -6.53 13.63
CA PRO A 95 -17.52 -6.38 12.49
C PRO A 95 -18.18 -6.85 11.19
N MET A 96 -18.18 -6.01 10.16
CA MET A 96 -18.65 -6.38 8.83
C MET A 96 -17.56 -7.20 8.10
N TYR A 97 -17.86 -8.43 7.70
CA TYR A 97 -16.90 -9.32 7.02
C TYR A 97 -16.97 -9.20 5.50
N THR A 98 -18.17 -9.00 4.96
CA THR A 98 -18.42 -8.77 3.55
C THR A 98 -19.36 -7.59 3.41
N VAL A 99 -19.29 -6.86 2.29
CA VAL A 99 -20.23 -5.75 2.02
C VAL A 99 -21.68 -6.27 1.83
N PHE A 100 -21.83 -7.55 1.48
CA PHE A 100 -23.10 -8.18 1.15
C PHE A 100 -23.40 -9.34 2.10
N GLU A 101 -23.75 -9.02 3.35
CA GLU A 101 -23.94 -10.03 4.41
C GLU A 101 -25.23 -10.83 4.26
N ASP A 102 -26.28 -10.24 3.65
CA ASP A 102 -27.59 -10.89 3.47
C ASP A 102 -27.68 -11.80 2.22
N GLN A 103 -26.57 -12.05 1.53
CA GLN A 103 -26.58 -12.88 0.32
C GLN A 103 -26.55 -14.37 0.67
N GLN A 104 -27.38 -15.14 -0.03
CA GLN A 104 -27.28 -16.60 0.00
C GLN A 104 -25.91 -17.01 -0.57
N CYS A 105 -25.17 -17.86 0.14
CA CYS A 105 -23.91 -18.43 -0.32
C CYS A 105 -24.21 -19.71 -1.13
N PRO A 106 -24.29 -19.67 -2.47
CA PRO A 106 -24.56 -20.87 -3.24
C PRO A 106 -23.38 -21.83 -3.10
N LEU A 107 -23.69 -23.08 -2.73
CA LEU A 107 -22.70 -24.14 -2.75
C LEU A 107 -22.46 -24.56 -4.21
N ARG A 108 -21.19 -24.83 -4.54
CA ARG A 108 -20.86 -25.49 -5.81
C ARG A 108 -21.45 -26.89 -5.80
N GLU A 109 -22.16 -27.27 -6.86
CA GLU A 109 -22.67 -28.63 -7.00
C GLU A 109 -21.50 -29.63 -6.99
N ASP A 110 -21.68 -30.77 -6.33
CA ASP A 110 -20.70 -31.85 -6.30
C ASP A 110 -20.78 -32.70 -7.58
N ILE A 111 -20.60 -32.03 -8.72
CA ILE A 111 -20.54 -32.65 -10.03
C ILE A 111 -19.06 -32.66 -10.44
N PRO A 112 -18.49 -33.83 -10.75
CA PRO A 112 -17.13 -33.91 -11.25
C PRO A 112 -17.08 -33.21 -12.61
N GLU A 113 -16.22 -32.20 -12.72
CA GLU A 113 -15.89 -31.61 -14.01
C GLU A 113 -15.04 -32.61 -14.81
N GLU A 114 -15.18 -32.62 -16.14
CA GLU A 114 -14.32 -33.43 -16.98
C GLU A 114 -12.86 -33.06 -16.71
N PRO A 115 -11.99 -34.02 -16.36
CA PRO A 115 -10.61 -33.73 -16.07
C PRO A 115 -9.98 -33.11 -17.31
N LEU A 116 -9.34 -31.95 -17.14
CA LEU A 116 -8.55 -31.33 -18.20
C LEU A 116 -7.53 -32.37 -18.68
N ASP A 117 -7.62 -32.77 -19.95
CA ASP A 117 -6.74 -33.77 -20.50
C ASP A 117 -5.33 -33.17 -20.65
N ILE A 118 -4.50 -33.37 -19.63
CA ILE A 118 -3.13 -32.83 -19.52
C ILE A 118 -2.25 -33.32 -20.69
N LYS A 119 -2.67 -34.39 -21.40
CA LYS A 119 -1.99 -34.90 -22.60
C LYS A 119 -2.25 -34.05 -23.84
N GLN A 120 -3.29 -33.21 -23.83
CA GLN A 120 -3.48 -32.20 -24.86
C GLN A 120 -2.42 -31.13 -24.66
N ALA A 121 -1.39 -31.19 -25.50
CA ALA A 121 -0.24 -30.27 -25.48
C ALA A 121 -0.67 -28.79 -25.31
N LYS A 122 -1.83 -28.40 -25.84
CA LYS A 122 -2.39 -27.05 -25.74
C LYS A 122 -2.67 -26.57 -24.31
N ILE A 123 -3.28 -27.39 -23.44
CA ILE A 123 -3.59 -27.02 -22.05
C ILE A 123 -2.30 -26.94 -21.24
N PHE A 124 -1.45 -27.95 -21.43
CA PHE A 124 -0.14 -28.02 -20.81
C PHE A 124 0.73 -26.78 -21.12
N PHE A 125 0.81 -26.37 -22.39
CA PHE A 125 1.50 -25.14 -22.78
C PHE A 125 0.82 -23.89 -22.21
N GLN A 126 -0.51 -23.85 -22.11
CA GLN A 126 -1.24 -22.72 -21.52
C GLN A 126 -0.91 -22.51 -20.03
N VAL A 127 -0.84 -23.59 -19.26
CA VAL A 127 -0.54 -23.53 -17.82
C VAL A 127 0.87 -22.99 -17.58
N LEU A 128 1.84 -23.38 -18.41
CA LEU A 128 3.23 -22.97 -18.25
C LEU A 128 3.61 -21.69 -19.02
N ALA A 129 2.74 -21.17 -19.88
CA ALA A 129 3.07 -20.05 -20.78
C ALA A 129 3.58 -18.80 -20.05
N ASN A 130 3.06 -18.53 -18.85
CA ASN A 130 3.42 -17.37 -18.05
C ASN A 130 4.58 -17.63 -17.06
N ALA A 131 5.07 -18.87 -17.00
CA ALA A 131 6.13 -19.26 -16.08
C ALA A 131 7.48 -18.74 -16.56
N LYS A 132 8.21 -18.00 -15.70
CA LYS A 132 9.53 -17.46 -16.05
C LYS A 132 10.62 -18.54 -16.16
N LYS A 133 10.52 -19.58 -15.33
CA LYS A 133 11.47 -20.70 -15.29
C LYS A 133 10.69 -22.01 -15.24
N THR A 134 10.99 -22.89 -16.17
CA THR A 134 10.43 -24.24 -16.25
C THR A 134 11.55 -25.19 -16.65
N GLN A 135 11.50 -26.42 -16.14
CA GLN A 135 12.40 -27.50 -16.53
C GLN A 135 11.58 -28.78 -16.60
N ASP A 136 11.80 -29.57 -17.65
CA ASP A 136 11.14 -30.86 -17.86
C ASP A 136 9.64 -30.83 -17.61
N ASN A 137 8.97 -29.76 -18.08
CA ASN A 137 7.53 -29.59 -17.95
C ASN A 137 7.01 -29.30 -16.53
N TYR A 138 7.87 -28.85 -15.62
CA TYR A 138 7.53 -28.44 -14.26
C TYR A 138 7.91 -26.99 -13.98
N PHE A 139 7.21 -26.37 -13.03
CA PHE A 139 7.67 -25.13 -12.42
C PHE A 139 8.93 -25.40 -11.60
N VAL A 140 10.00 -24.67 -11.90
CA VAL A 140 11.25 -24.78 -11.13
C VAL A 140 11.42 -23.55 -10.27
N THR A 141 11.68 -23.81 -8.99
CA THR A 141 12.11 -22.81 -8.03
C THR A 141 13.54 -23.13 -7.60
N PRO A 142 14.35 -22.11 -7.27
CA PRO A 142 15.58 -22.33 -6.52
C PRO A 142 15.28 -23.10 -5.24
N PRO A 143 16.25 -23.84 -4.65
CA PRO A 143 16.06 -24.50 -3.37
C PRO A 143 15.56 -23.48 -2.33
N GLY A 144 14.28 -23.60 -1.98
CA GLY A 144 13.53 -22.62 -1.19
C GLY A 144 13.44 -23.03 0.27
N ASN A 145 13.31 -22.03 1.14
CA ASN A 145 13.18 -22.14 2.61
C ASN A 145 14.49 -22.14 3.43
N VAL A 146 15.55 -21.50 2.92
CA VAL A 146 16.68 -21.11 3.78
C VAL A 146 16.30 -19.78 4.47
N PRO A 147 16.44 -19.66 5.81
CA PRO A 147 16.29 -18.38 6.49
C PRO A 147 17.18 -17.35 5.81
N LEU A 148 16.59 -16.23 5.39
CA LEU A 148 17.38 -15.14 4.82
C LEU A 148 18.33 -14.62 5.91
N GLU A 149 19.57 -14.32 5.52
CA GLU A 149 20.52 -13.65 6.41
C GLU A 149 19.87 -12.37 6.97
N GLU A 150 20.18 -12.07 8.24
CA GLU A 150 19.70 -10.85 8.89
C GLU A 150 20.00 -9.64 7.99
N ALA A 151 18.96 -8.84 7.73
CA ALA A 151 19.13 -7.64 6.94
C ALA A 151 20.20 -6.75 7.55
N ALA A 152 20.94 -6.04 6.69
CA ALA A 152 21.90 -5.05 7.14
C ALA A 152 21.23 -4.14 8.20
N PRO A 153 21.92 -3.87 9.32
CA PRO A 153 21.32 -3.16 10.45
C PRO A 153 20.80 -1.81 9.96
N LEU A 154 19.51 -1.56 10.19
CA LEU A 154 18.89 -0.28 9.89
C LEU A 154 19.21 0.72 11.01
N ASP A 155 19.46 1.98 10.65
CA ASP A 155 19.65 3.02 11.66
C ASP A 155 18.30 3.43 12.28
N LEU A 156 17.95 2.78 13.39
CA LEU A 156 16.73 3.05 14.14
C LEU A 156 16.65 4.50 14.66
N LYS A 157 17.81 5.14 14.93
CA LYS A 157 17.84 6.53 15.37
C LYS A 157 17.51 7.48 14.23
N LEU A 158 17.95 7.15 13.02
CA LEU A 158 17.59 7.88 11.83
C LEU A 158 16.08 7.81 11.63
N ILE A 159 15.47 6.61 11.64
CA ILE A 159 14.02 6.41 11.44
C ILE A 159 13.17 7.32 12.35
N ASN A 160 13.51 7.43 13.64
CA ASN A 160 12.79 8.30 14.58
C ASN A 160 12.92 9.81 14.27
N GLN A 161 13.96 10.23 13.55
CA GLN A 161 14.13 11.62 13.11
C GLN A 161 13.21 11.97 11.93
N TRP A 162 12.76 10.99 11.14
CA TRP A 162 11.92 11.24 9.96
C TRP A 162 10.54 11.78 10.33
N ASP A 163 10.02 11.41 11.50
CA ASP A 163 8.79 11.98 12.06
C ASP A 163 8.88 13.52 12.23
N ARG A 164 10.09 14.08 12.33
CA ARG A 164 10.34 15.53 12.51
C ARG A 164 10.72 16.24 11.21
N LEU A 165 11.32 15.54 10.25
CA LEU A 165 11.97 16.16 9.08
C LEU A 165 11.09 16.21 7.83
N GLY A 166 10.02 15.40 7.76
CA GLY A 166 8.91 15.59 6.82
C GLY A 166 9.25 15.69 5.32
N LYS A 167 10.43 15.24 4.89
CA LYS A 167 10.81 15.22 3.46
C LYS A 167 10.90 13.79 2.97
N GLU A 168 9.88 13.36 2.25
CA GLU A 168 9.91 12.10 1.51
C GLU A 168 10.97 12.20 0.40
N VAL A 169 11.96 11.31 0.44
CA VAL A 169 12.96 11.12 -0.63
C VAL A 169 12.52 9.90 -1.46
N ALA A 170 12.90 9.74 -2.72
CA ALA A 170 12.63 8.45 -3.37
C ALA A 170 13.51 7.36 -2.72
N PRO A 171 12.96 6.19 -2.33
CA PRO A 171 13.80 5.12 -1.80
C PRO A 171 14.82 4.71 -2.86
N THR A 172 16.11 4.77 -2.50
CA THR A 172 17.17 4.27 -3.36
C THR A 172 17.27 2.76 -3.18
N PRO A 173 17.05 1.95 -4.22
CA PRO A 173 17.10 0.50 -4.08
C PRO A 173 18.50 0.06 -3.67
N LYS A 174 18.61 -0.73 -2.59
CA LYS A 174 19.87 -1.39 -2.22
C LYS A 174 20.37 -2.22 -3.40
N MET A 175 21.64 -2.03 -3.79
CA MET A 175 22.26 -2.90 -4.78
C MET A 175 22.26 -4.33 -4.24
N ARG A 176 21.44 -5.20 -4.84
CA ARG A 176 21.52 -6.64 -4.55
C ARG A 176 22.91 -7.11 -5.00
N LYS A 177 23.63 -7.83 -4.13
CA LYS A 177 24.75 -8.67 -4.59
C LYS A 177 24.14 -9.61 -5.64
N ARG A 178 24.56 -9.47 -6.89
CA ARG A 178 24.23 -10.44 -7.93
C ARG A 178 24.84 -11.76 -7.50
N ASP A 179 24.03 -12.82 -7.49
CA ASP A 179 24.57 -14.17 -7.44
C ASP A 179 25.56 -14.31 -8.61
N PRO A 180 26.74 -14.94 -8.41
CA PRO A 180 27.65 -15.21 -9.51
C PRO A 180 26.86 -16.01 -10.56
N GLU A 181 26.86 -15.51 -11.78
CA GLU A 181 26.27 -16.18 -12.94
C GLU A 181 26.79 -17.63 -12.94
N GLY A 182 25.88 -18.58 -12.70
CA GLY A 182 26.20 -19.99 -12.84
C GLY A 182 26.70 -20.19 -14.26
N GLY A 183 27.97 -20.57 -14.38
CA GLY A 183 28.59 -20.93 -15.65
C GLY A 183 27.72 -21.96 -16.34
N GLY A 184 27.19 -21.60 -17.49
CA GLY A 184 26.61 -22.56 -18.42
C GLY A 184 27.75 -23.43 -18.92
N ASP A 185 27.76 -24.68 -18.47
CA ASP A 185 28.46 -25.74 -19.19
C ASP A 185 27.54 -26.28 -20.28
N SER A 186 28.14 -26.54 -21.43
CA SER A 186 27.48 -26.85 -22.71
C SER A 186 26.85 -28.25 -22.75
#